data_AF-A0A933NCC2-F1
#
_entry.id   AF-A0A933NCC2-F1
#
_cell.length_a   1.000
_cell.length_b   1.000
_cell.length_c   1.000
_cell.angle_alpha   90.00
_cell.angle_beta   90.00
_cell.angle_gamma   90.00
#
_symmetry.space_group_name_H-M   'P 1'
#
loop_
_entity.id
_entity.type
_entity.pdbx_description
1 polymer ?
#
loop_
_entity_poly.entity_id
_entity_poly.type
_entity_poly.pdbx_seq_one_letter_code
_entity_poly.pdbx_strand_id
1 'polypeptide(L)'
;MRALLDAAEQDDEVARALLAKKNRVLATALRAREKRGEKKGEKKGEKRGEKKALIEAIETAAARLGVELDEERRTAISEKSAGELNELLATLWQQRRWP
;
A
#
# COMPACT_ATOMS: atom_id res chain seq x y z
N MET A 1 3.03 33.84 4.77
CA MET A 1 3.47 32.76 3.85
C MET A 1 4.98 32.83 3.57
N ARG A 2 5.55 34.01 3.28
CA ARG A 2 6.99 34.17 3.01
C ARG A 2 7.91 33.79 4.20
N ALA A 3 7.58 34.24 5.41
CA ALA A 3 8.33 33.88 6.62
C ALA A 3 8.32 32.37 6.98
N LEU A 4 7.31 31.63 6.51
CA LEU A 4 7.23 30.16 6.70
C LEU A 4 8.14 29.42 5.71
N LEU A 5 8.35 29.98 4.52
CA LEU A 5 9.27 29.46 3.51
C LEU A 5 10.72 29.76 3.89
N ASP A 6 11.00 30.97 4.38
CA ASP A 6 12.34 31.36 4.83
C ASP A 6 12.80 30.51 6.03
N ALA A 7 11.89 30.18 6.96
CA ALA A 7 12.18 29.29 8.08
C ALA A 7 12.45 27.84 7.61
N ALA A 8 11.69 27.35 6.63
CA ALA A 8 11.90 26.02 6.06
C ALA A 8 13.22 25.91 5.28
N GLU A 9 13.63 26.97 4.56
CA GLU A 9 14.93 27.04 3.90
C GLU A 9 16.09 27.07 4.91
N GLN A 10 15.96 27.81 6.01
CA GLN A 10 16.95 27.79 7.09
C GLN A 10 17.09 26.41 7.74
N ASP A 11 15.97 25.71 7.96
CA ASP A 11 15.99 24.34 8.50
C ASP A 11 16.68 23.35 7.52
N ASP A 12 16.48 23.51 6.21
CA ASP A 12 17.14 22.70 5.18
C ASP A 12 18.64 23.01 5.07
N GLU A 13 19.06 24.27 5.19
CA GLU A 13 20.47 24.65 5.24
C GLU A 13 21.17 24.11 6.48
N VAL A 14 20.52 24.16 7.64
CA VAL A 14 21.03 23.58 8.89
C VAL A 14 21.14 22.06 8.77
N ALA A 15 20.15 21.39 8.17
CA ALA A 15 20.20 19.95 7.91
C ALA A 15 21.37 19.58 6.98
N ARG A 16 21.60 20.35 5.92
CA ARG A 16 22.74 20.17 4.99
C ARG A 16 24.08 20.41 5.67
N ALA A 17 24.21 21.46 6.48
CA ALA A 17 25.44 21.76 7.23
C ALA A 17 25.78 20.67 8.25
N LEU A 18 24.76 20.13 8.92
CA LEU A 18 24.90 19.04 9.88
C LEU A 18 25.27 17.69 9.22
N LEU A 19 24.76 17.44 8.00
CA LEU A 19 25.16 16.33 7.13
C LEU A 19 26.61 16.49 6.64
N ALA A 20 27.00 17.69 6.20
CA ALA A 20 28.34 18.00 5.72
C ALA A 20 29.42 17.83 6.80
N LYS A 21 29.09 18.11 8.07
CA LYS A 21 29.98 17.88 9.22
C LYS A 21 30.17 16.40 9.59
N LYS A 22 29.65 15.46 8.80
CA LYS A 22 29.77 14.00 9.01
C LYS A 22 29.42 13.59 10.44
N ASN A 23 28.41 14.23 11.03
CA ASN A 23 28.02 13.91 12.39
C ASN A 23 27.46 12.48 12.39
N ARG A 24 28.26 11.55 12.93
CA ARG A 24 28.04 10.11 12.82
C ARG A 24 26.65 9.71 13.33
N VAL A 25 26.12 10.43 14.31
CA VAL A 25 24.78 10.25 14.87
C VAL A 25 23.68 10.53 13.84
N LEU A 26 23.79 11.60 13.05
CA LEU A 26 22.80 11.98 12.03
C LEU A 26 22.84 11.05 10.81
N ALA A 27 24.03 10.64 10.38
CA ALA A 27 24.19 9.65 9.31
C ALA A 27 23.56 8.30 9.70
N THR A 28 23.63 7.92 10.98
CA THR A 28 23.03 6.68 11.47
C THR A 28 21.50 6.81 11.57
N ALA A 29 21.00 7.96 12.01
CA ALA A 29 19.56 8.24 12.07
C ALA A 29 18.89 8.27 10.69
N LEU A 30 19.55 8.86 9.68
CA LEU A 30 19.05 8.89 8.29
C LEU A 30 19.00 7.50 7.68
N ARG A 31 20.07 6.70 7.82
CA ARG A 31 20.08 5.30 7.35
C ARG A 31 19.02 4.44 8.03
N ALA A 32 18.75 4.68 9.32
CA ALA A 32 17.69 3.99 10.04
C ALA A 32 16.29 4.41 9.55
N ARG A 33 16.12 5.69 9.18
CA ARG A 33 14.86 6.22 8.62
C ARG A 33 14.60 5.71 7.20
N GLU A 34 15.62 5.66 6.35
CA GLU A 34 15.54 5.08 5.00
C GLU A 34 15.18 3.59 5.04
N LYS A 35 15.90 2.78 5.84
CA LYS A 35 15.57 1.36 6.02
C LYS A 35 14.16 1.10 6.55
N ARG A 36 13.62 2.01 7.39
CA ARG A 36 12.23 1.92 7.85
C ARG A 36 11.25 2.34 6.75
N GLY A 37 11.60 3.33 5.94
CA GLY A 37 10.82 3.77 4.78
C GLY A 37 10.70 2.69 3.72
N GLU A 38 11.81 2.07 3.32
CA GLU A 38 11.86 0.99 2.33
C GLU A 38 11.08 -0.25 2.80
N LYS A 39 11.34 -0.75 4.02
CA LYS A 39 10.61 -1.90 4.56
C LYS A 39 9.10 -1.65 4.70
N LYS A 40 8.69 -0.40 4.96
CA LYS A 40 7.26 -0.04 5.03
C LYS A 40 6.66 0.15 3.63
N GLY A 41 7.44 0.65 2.68
CA GLY A 41 7.08 0.79 1.27
C GLY A 41 6.88 -0.57 0.59
N GLU A 42 7.83 -1.48 0.72
CA GLU A 42 7.76 -2.85 0.18
C GLU A 42 6.56 -3.61 0.75
N LYS A 43 6.43 -3.68 2.08
CA LYS A 43 5.30 -4.38 2.72
C LYS A 43 3.94 -3.80 2.34
N LYS A 44 3.85 -2.49 2.09
CA LYS A 44 2.59 -1.84 1.68
C LYS A 44 2.33 -2.04 0.18
N GLY A 45 3.38 -2.08 -0.64
CA GLY A 45 3.31 -2.41 -2.06
C GLY A 45 2.87 -3.85 -2.30
N GLU A 46 3.48 -4.79 -1.58
CA GLU A 46 3.18 -6.23 -1.66
C GLU A 46 1.72 -6.51 -1.23
N LYS A 47 1.28 -5.98 -0.09
CA LYS A 47 -0.12 -6.12 0.37
C LYS A 47 -1.14 -5.49 -0.58
N ARG A 48 -0.79 -4.38 -1.25
CA ARG A 48 -1.65 -3.77 -2.27
C ARG A 48 -1.69 -4.60 -3.55
N GLY A 49 -0.55 -5.13 -3.96
CA GLY A 49 -0.45 -6.04 -5.11
C GLY A 49 -1.26 -7.31 -4.89
N GLU A 50 -1.13 -7.92 -3.71
CA GLU A 50 -1.88 -9.11 -3.30
C GLU A 50 -3.40 -8.86 -3.29
N LYS A 51 -3.86 -7.79 -2.64
CA LYS A 51 -5.28 -7.44 -2.65
C LYS A 51 -5.81 -7.24 -4.07
N LYS A 52 -5.09 -6.51 -4.92
CA LYS A 52 -5.50 -6.27 -6.31
C LYS A 52 -5.57 -7.59 -7.10
N ALA A 53 -4.58 -8.46 -6.96
CA ALA A 53 -4.56 -9.76 -7.62
C ALA A 53 -5.74 -10.64 -7.19
N LEU A 54 -6.12 -10.61 -5.91
CA LEU A 54 -7.29 -11.34 -5.41
C LEU A 54 -8.61 -10.82 -5.98
N ILE A 55 -8.75 -9.49 -6.11
CA ILE A 55 -9.92 -8.88 -6.75
C ILE A 55 -10.03 -9.33 -8.21
N GLU A 56 -8.93 -9.23 -8.98
CA GLU A 56 -8.89 -9.68 -10.38
C GLU A 56 -9.20 -11.18 -10.50
N ALA A 57 -8.74 -12.01 -9.56
CA ALA A 57 -9.04 -13.45 -9.52
C ALA A 57 -10.53 -13.72 -9.27
N ILE A 58 -11.18 -12.95 -8.38
CA ILE A 58 -12.62 -13.06 -8.12
C ILE A 58 -13.43 -12.60 -9.34
N GLU A 59 -13.07 -11.49 -9.97
CA GLU A 59 -13.73 -11.01 -11.19
C GLU A 59 -13.63 -12.04 -12.32
N THR A 60 -12.44 -12.64 -12.50
CA THR A 60 -12.21 -13.71 -13.48
C THR A 60 -13.02 -14.96 -13.16
N ALA A 61 -13.07 -15.37 -11.89
CA ALA A 61 -13.85 -16.52 -11.45
C ALA A 61 -15.35 -16.31 -11.68
N ALA A 62 -15.88 -15.13 -11.34
CA ALA A 62 -17.27 -14.76 -11.56
C ALA A 62 -17.61 -14.78 -13.06
N ALA A 63 -16.79 -14.16 -13.90
CA ALA A 63 -16.97 -14.18 -15.35
C ALA A 63 -16.99 -15.60 -15.92
N ARG A 64 -16.08 -16.48 -15.47
CA ARG A 64 -16.03 -17.88 -15.92
C ARG A 64 -17.23 -18.70 -15.46
N LEU A 65 -17.81 -18.35 -14.32
CA LEU A 65 -19.03 -18.97 -13.78
C LEU A 65 -20.31 -18.38 -14.40
N GLY A 66 -20.19 -17.37 -15.27
CA GLY A 66 -21.35 -16.65 -15.82
C GLY A 66 -22.10 -15.82 -14.79
N VAL A 67 -21.45 -15.46 -13.69
CA VAL A 67 -22.00 -14.59 -12.64
C VAL A 67 -21.68 -13.14 -12.98
N GLU A 68 -22.71 -12.33 -13.19
CA GLU A 68 -22.52 -10.90 -13.35
C GLU A 68 -22.18 -10.21 -12.01
N LEU A 69 -21.11 -9.42 -12.04
CA LEU A 69 -20.70 -8.55 -10.94
C LEU A 69 -21.22 -7.15 -11.19
N ASP A 70 -22.32 -6.81 -10.52
CA ASP A 70 -22.84 -5.46 -10.42
C ASP A 70 -21.89 -4.55 -9.62
N GLU A 71 -22.18 -3.25 -9.65
CA GLU A 71 -21.36 -2.23 -9.01
C GLU A 71 -21.37 -2.33 -7.48
N GLU A 72 -22.46 -2.82 -6.90
CA GLU A 72 -22.60 -3.08 -5.47
C GLU A 72 -21.64 -4.20 -5.03
N ARG A 73 -21.60 -5.31 -5.75
CA ARG A 73 -20.67 -6.43 -5.50
C ARG A 73 -19.23 -6.01 -5.69
N ARG A 74 -18.91 -5.24 -6.74
CA ARG A 74 -17.55 -4.71 -6.94
C ARG A 74 -17.11 -3.81 -5.80
N THR A 75 -18.01 -2.97 -5.30
CA THR A 75 -17.75 -2.13 -4.13
C THR A 75 -17.51 -2.99 -2.89
N ALA A 76 -18.37 -3.97 -2.62
CA ALA A 76 -18.22 -4.89 -1.51
C ALA A 76 -16.91 -5.69 -1.55
N ILE A 77 -16.48 -6.13 -2.74
CA ILE A 77 -15.17 -6.77 -2.96
C ILE A 77 -14.02 -5.78 -2.66
N SER A 78 -14.13 -4.53 -3.13
CA SER A 78 -13.09 -3.52 -2.93
C SER A 78 -12.89 -3.14 -1.47
N GLU A 79 -13.93 -3.25 -0.63
CA GLU A 79 -13.89 -2.96 0.80
C GLU A 79 -13.31 -4.11 1.63
N LYS A 80 -13.46 -5.35 1.16
CA LYS A 80 -12.93 -6.56 1.84
C LYS A 80 -11.42 -6.54 2.03
N SER A 81 -10.98 -7.14 3.11
CA SER A 81 -9.57 -7.45 3.37
C SER A 81 -9.06 -8.60 2.48
N ALA A 82 -7.73 -8.75 2.36
CA ALA A 82 -7.15 -9.85 1.57
C ALA A 82 -7.58 -11.25 2.06
N GLY A 83 -7.79 -11.41 3.38
CA GLY A 83 -8.30 -12.67 3.95
C GLY A 83 -9.73 -12.97 3.50
N GLU A 84 -10.63 -11.99 3.61
CA GLU A 84 -12.03 -12.13 3.18
C GLU A 84 -12.15 -12.36 1.67
N LEU A 85 -11.26 -11.77 0.87
CA LEU A 85 -11.20 -12.01 -0.58
C LEU A 85 -10.78 -13.45 -0.90
N ASN A 86 -9.79 -13.99 -0.19
CA ASN A 86 -9.40 -15.39 -0.34
C ASN A 86 -10.52 -16.35 0.02
N GLU A 87 -11.24 -16.09 1.12
CA GLU A 87 -12.40 -16.90 1.53
C GLU A 87 -13.54 -16.82 0.51
N LEU A 88 -13.83 -15.62 0.00
CA LEU A 88 -14.82 -15.40 -1.06
C LEU A 88 -14.45 -16.16 -2.34
N LEU A 89 -13.18 -16.08 -2.75
CA LEU A 89 -12.66 -16.82 -3.90
C LEU A 89 -12.83 -18.33 -3.67
N ALA A 90 -12.39 -18.86 -2.53
CA ALA A 90 -12.55 -20.28 -2.21
C ALA A 90 -14.03 -20.73 -2.25
N THR A 91 -14.93 -19.90 -1.71
CA THR A 91 -16.37 -20.16 -1.71
C THR A 91 -16.93 -20.18 -3.14
N LEU A 92 -16.52 -19.24 -4.00
CA LEU A 92 -16.90 -19.19 -5.41
C LEU A 92 -16.46 -20.45 -6.16
N TRP A 93 -15.24 -20.93 -5.92
CA TRP A 93 -14.75 -22.16 -6.57
C TRP A 93 -15.48 -23.42 -6.08
N GLN A 94 -15.80 -23.49 -4.79
CA GLN A 94 -16.52 -24.64 -4.21
C GLN A 94 -17.99 -24.67 -4.62
N GLN A 95 -18.70 -23.55 -4.49
CA GLN A 95 -20.14 -23.51 -4.74
C GLN A 95 -20.49 -23.20 -6.19
N ARG A 96 -19.52 -22.73 -6.99
CA ARG A 96 -19.72 -22.29 -8.39
C ARG A 96 -20.81 -21.23 -8.56
N ARG A 97 -21.07 -20.45 -7.51
CA ARG A 97 -22.06 -19.37 -7.46
C ARG A 97 -21.61 -18.27 -6.52
N TRP A 98 -22.13 -17.06 -6.74
CA TRP A 98 -21.94 -15.95 -5.80
C TRP A 98 -22.63 -16.26 -4.46
N PRO A 99 -21.93 -16.11 -3.31
CA PRO A 99 -22.55 -16.26 -1.99
C PRO A 99 -23.43 -15.06 -1.60
#